data_AF-A0A8K0Q3J2-F1
#
_entry.id   AF-A0A8K0Q3J2-F1
#
_cell.length_a   1.000
_cell.length_b   1.000
_cell.length_c   1.000
_cell.angle_alpha   90.00
_cell.angle_beta   90.00
_cell.angle_gamma   90.00
#
_symmetry.space_group_name_H-M   'P 1'
#
loop_
_entity.id
_entity.type
_entity.pdbx_description
1 polymer ?
#
loop_
_entity_poly.entity_id
_entity_poly.type
_entity_poly.pdbx_seq_one_letter_code
_entity_poly.pdbx_strand_id
1 'polypeptide(L)'
;MGRCCADKVTEMRSPANKMAQPSPFPSFPSSQSPHTVAEQDSAPQSSLSLSFNLARRSSGSDSSGYSASDSGCTSGSDFCSDLCSGASLSASSSPSSTTSSSSLPTMAAPASSTAEALAAEDAYFAENPAPRNLEAHTALARDFIAAHSAGGRRVVLITSGGTTVPLERQTVRYIDNFSAGTRSATSAEYFLEAGYAVIFLHRQFSLLPYSRHYSHATDCFLDFLTETPGDGRIAVRPEDEDKMRGVLRKYRQARDNNMLLMLPFVTIVDYLHELRGIARLMRPLGPAGLLYLAAAVSDFFVPPDRMAEHKIQSTNAVDARKQEDEETFDNFDSSPAVPRSKRLIVDLDPVPKFLKNLVDGWAPEGMIVSFKLETDPTILVHKARYSLDRYQHHLVIGNLLSTRKWEVVFVSPGRDDQWVRVPREGGWGEAELRPLQAEELPHEDPGVEIEGLIIPAVKELHEQHIKGLKRD
;
A
#
# COMPACT_ATOMS: atom_id res chain seq x y z
N MET A 1 -82.18 -61.75 -18.61
CA MET A 1 -81.69 -60.37 -18.38
C MET A 1 -80.70 -60.41 -17.23
N GLY A 2 -79.53 -59.76 -17.39
CA GLY A 2 -78.56 -59.45 -16.32
C GLY A 2 -77.51 -60.52 -16.01
N ARG A 3 -76.29 -60.37 -16.56
CA ARG A 3 -75.07 -61.14 -16.20
C ARG A 3 -74.39 -60.44 -15.00
N CYS A 4 -74.08 -61.12 -13.89
CA CYS A 4 -72.87 -61.95 -13.60
C CYS A 4 -71.55 -61.21 -13.83
N CYS A 5 -70.47 -61.34 -13.04
CA CYS A 5 -70.18 -61.82 -11.69
C CYS A 5 -68.63 -61.66 -11.55
N ALA A 6 -68.16 -61.46 -10.32
CA ALA A 6 -66.93 -62.03 -9.74
C ALA A 6 -65.50 -61.66 -10.23
N ASP A 7 -64.69 -61.34 -9.22
CA ASP A 7 -63.38 -61.94 -8.86
C ASP A 7 -62.04 -61.62 -9.56
N LYS A 8 -61.11 -61.18 -8.68
CA LYS A 8 -59.69 -61.58 -8.45
C LYS A 8 -58.60 -61.50 -9.55
N VAL A 9 -57.54 -60.77 -9.14
CA VAL A 9 -56.08 -61.05 -9.26
C VAL A 9 -55.43 -60.88 -10.65
N THR A 10 -54.32 -60.13 -10.74
CA THR A 10 -52.95 -60.60 -11.08
C THR A 10 -51.99 -59.43 -11.43
N GLU A 11 -50.73 -59.58 -11.00
CA GLU A 11 -49.51 -58.82 -11.28
C GLU A 11 -49.21 -58.51 -12.77
N MET A 12 -48.39 -57.48 -13.02
CA MET A 12 -47.39 -57.50 -14.11
C MET A 12 -46.04 -56.91 -13.68
N ARG A 13 -44.97 -57.60 -14.09
CA ARG A 13 -43.54 -57.30 -13.96
C ARG A 13 -42.97 -56.59 -15.22
N SER A 14 -41.89 -55.82 -15.02
CA SER A 14 -40.73 -55.53 -15.90
C SER A 14 -40.86 -54.57 -17.12
N PRO A 15 -39.76 -54.01 -17.70
CA PRO A 15 -38.32 -54.08 -17.38
C PRO A 15 -37.55 -52.72 -17.29
N ALA A 16 -36.24 -52.82 -17.04
CA ALA A 16 -35.22 -51.78 -16.83
C ALA A 16 -35.03 -50.71 -17.94
N ASN A 17 -34.51 -49.52 -17.57
CA ASN A 17 -33.52 -48.84 -18.40
C ASN A 17 -32.61 -47.84 -17.64
N LYS A 18 -31.38 -47.72 -18.15
CA LYS A 18 -30.22 -46.95 -17.67
C LYS A 18 -30.48 -45.43 -17.62
N MET A 19 -29.86 -44.72 -16.67
CA MET A 19 -29.62 -43.28 -16.78
C MET A 19 -28.13 -42.96 -16.66
N ALA A 20 -27.64 -42.24 -17.66
CA ALA A 20 -26.29 -41.71 -17.81
C ALA A 20 -26.34 -40.17 -17.79
N GLN A 21 -25.32 -39.56 -17.17
CA GLN A 21 -24.62 -38.29 -17.50
C GLN A 21 -25.40 -37.12 -18.14
N PRO A 22 -25.33 -35.89 -17.57
CA PRO A 22 -25.67 -34.66 -18.29
C PRO A 22 -24.44 -34.02 -18.97
N SER A 23 -24.66 -33.46 -20.17
CA SER A 23 -23.73 -32.66 -20.98
C SER A 23 -24.40 -31.30 -21.34
N PRO A 24 -23.75 -30.36 -22.06
CA PRO A 24 -23.25 -29.09 -21.50
C PRO A 24 -23.97 -27.82 -22.00
N PHE A 25 -23.54 -26.67 -21.46
CA PHE A 25 -23.98 -25.28 -21.71
C PHE A 25 -24.03 -24.83 -23.19
N PRO A 26 -24.85 -23.80 -23.53
CA PRO A 26 -25.11 -23.36 -24.90
C PRO A 26 -24.17 -22.25 -25.39
N SER A 27 -23.98 -22.22 -26.71
CA SER A 27 -23.17 -21.30 -27.51
C SER A 27 -23.96 -20.09 -28.05
N PHE A 28 -23.29 -18.95 -28.20
CA PHE A 28 -23.79 -17.69 -28.79
C PHE A 28 -23.74 -17.69 -30.33
N PRO A 29 -24.64 -16.94 -31.03
CA PRO A 29 -24.68 -16.93 -32.49
C PRO A 29 -23.87 -15.78 -33.13
N SER A 30 -23.33 -16.08 -34.31
CA SER A 30 -22.60 -15.19 -35.22
C SER A 30 -23.52 -14.55 -36.29
N SER A 31 -23.33 -13.27 -36.60
CA SER A 31 -23.90 -12.59 -37.78
C SER A 31 -22.80 -12.04 -38.70
N GLN A 32 -22.95 -12.26 -40.00
CA GLN A 32 -22.07 -11.79 -41.08
C GLN A 32 -22.39 -10.35 -41.53
N SER A 33 -21.37 -9.60 -41.96
CA SER A 33 -21.28 -8.96 -43.30
C SER A 33 -19.94 -8.19 -43.48
N PRO A 34 -19.52 -7.88 -44.73
CA PRO A 34 -18.11 -7.75 -45.12
C PRO A 34 -17.63 -6.29 -45.25
N HIS A 35 -16.31 -6.06 -45.20
CA HIS A 35 -15.56 -5.10 -46.04
C HIS A 35 -14.06 -5.26 -45.77
N THR A 36 -13.32 -5.63 -46.82
CA THR A 36 -11.86 -5.81 -46.84
C THR A 36 -11.19 -4.47 -47.18
N VAL A 37 -10.31 -3.98 -46.31
CA VAL A 37 -9.27 -3.02 -46.65
C VAL A 37 -7.94 -3.64 -46.22
N ALA A 38 -7.01 -3.74 -47.16
CA ALA A 38 -5.70 -4.34 -47.00
C ALA A 38 -4.75 -3.38 -46.28
N GLU A 39 -4.07 -3.84 -45.24
CA GLU A 39 -2.84 -3.22 -44.73
C GLU A 39 -1.68 -4.20 -44.89
N GLN A 40 -0.60 -3.71 -45.50
CA GLN A 40 0.64 -4.41 -45.77
C GLN A 40 1.54 -4.36 -44.53
N ASP A 41 1.84 -5.52 -43.95
CA ASP A 41 2.93 -5.67 -43.00
C ASP A 41 4.28 -5.63 -43.73
N SER A 42 5.13 -4.68 -43.34
CA SER A 42 6.56 -4.67 -43.67
C SER A 42 7.36 -4.65 -42.36
N ALA A 43 7.94 -5.80 -42.02
CA ALA A 43 8.93 -5.92 -40.97
C ALA A 43 10.32 -5.53 -41.49
N PRO A 44 11.16 -4.85 -40.71
CA PRO A 44 12.59 -4.95 -40.87
C PRO A 44 13.19 -5.83 -39.75
N GLN A 45 13.91 -6.85 -40.19
CA GLN A 45 14.86 -7.59 -39.38
C GLN A 45 15.98 -6.64 -38.91
N SER A 46 16.35 -6.71 -37.64
CA SER A 46 17.71 -6.36 -37.23
C SER A 46 18.21 -7.37 -36.21
N SER A 47 19.35 -7.96 -36.56
CA SER A 47 20.11 -8.94 -35.81
C SER A 47 20.88 -8.24 -34.70
N LEU A 48 20.77 -8.76 -33.47
CA LEU A 48 21.73 -8.49 -32.40
C LEU A 48 22.22 -9.83 -31.86
N SER A 49 23.44 -10.18 -32.25
CA SER A 49 24.23 -11.25 -31.67
C SER A 49 24.77 -10.80 -30.30
N LEU A 50 24.35 -11.45 -29.22
CA LEU A 50 25.02 -11.38 -27.92
C LEU A 50 25.69 -12.73 -27.63
N SER A 51 27.02 -12.74 -27.68
CA SER A 51 27.85 -13.84 -27.20
C SER A 51 27.87 -13.83 -25.67
N PHE A 52 27.34 -14.89 -25.05
CA PHE A 52 27.47 -15.15 -23.62
C PHE A 52 28.76 -15.94 -23.36
N ASN A 53 29.69 -15.37 -22.60
CA ASN A 53 30.79 -16.11 -21.97
C ASN A 53 30.34 -16.62 -20.60
N LEU A 54 30.22 -17.94 -20.51
CA LEU A 54 29.82 -18.68 -19.32
C LEU A 54 31.07 -19.02 -18.48
N ALA A 55 31.29 -18.34 -17.36
CA ALA A 55 32.30 -18.72 -16.38
C ALA A 55 31.67 -19.59 -15.28
N ARG A 56 31.88 -20.91 -15.39
CA ARG A 56 31.65 -21.88 -14.31
C ARG A 56 32.63 -21.62 -13.16
N ARG A 57 32.15 -21.65 -11.91
CA ARG A 57 33.01 -21.89 -10.74
C ARG A 57 32.65 -23.22 -10.10
N SER A 58 33.63 -24.12 -10.13
CA SER A 58 33.68 -25.35 -9.36
C SER A 58 34.40 -25.13 -8.03
N SER A 59 34.04 -25.98 -7.07
CA SER A 59 34.65 -26.24 -5.77
C SER A 59 36.16 -26.51 -5.80
N GLY A 60 36.82 -26.28 -4.65
CA GLY A 60 38.19 -26.74 -4.38
C GLY A 60 38.81 -26.07 -3.16
N SER A 61 39.43 -26.89 -2.32
CA SER A 61 39.91 -26.70 -0.94
C SER A 61 41.29 -26.05 -0.79
N ASP A 62 41.67 -25.88 0.49
CA ASP A 62 43.02 -25.93 1.07
C ASP A 62 43.77 -24.64 1.47
N SER A 63 43.77 -24.41 2.79
CA SER A 63 44.91 -24.38 3.74
C SER A 63 46.10 -23.41 3.61
N SER A 64 46.59 -23.03 4.81
CA SER A 64 47.85 -22.35 5.18
C SER A 64 47.90 -20.85 4.88
N GLY A 65 48.23 -19.93 5.80
CA GLY A 65 48.93 -19.99 7.08
C GLY A 65 50.17 -19.10 6.99
N TYR A 66 50.22 -17.97 7.71
CA TYR A 66 51.47 -17.37 8.24
C TYR A 66 51.14 -16.24 9.25
N SER A 67 51.52 -16.51 10.50
CA SER A 67 51.93 -15.63 11.61
C SER A 67 52.96 -14.57 11.18
N ALA A 68 53.35 -13.52 11.91
CA ALA A 68 53.11 -12.84 13.19
C ALA A 68 53.86 -11.48 13.04
N SER A 69 53.70 -10.42 13.83
CA SER A 69 54.12 -10.33 15.24
C SER A 69 54.08 -8.86 15.69
N ASP A 70 53.67 -8.68 16.95
CA ASP A 70 54.20 -7.79 17.99
C ASP A 70 54.65 -6.35 17.67
N SER A 71 54.13 -5.40 18.45
CA SER A 71 54.72 -5.07 19.77
C SER A 71 53.89 -4.01 20.50
N GLY A 72 53.60 -4.27 21.78
CA GLY A 72 53.00 -3.32 22.72
C GLY A 72 54.03 -2.64 23.63
N CYS A 73 53.54 -1.72 24.47
CA CYS A 73 53.97 -1.31 25.82
C CYS A 73 53.32 0.07 26.09
N THR A 74 52.31 0.26 26.94
CA THR A 74 52.18 0.18 28.43
C THR A 74 52.84 1.30 29.25
N SER A 75 52.06 1.78 30.23
CA SER A 75 52.37 2.58 31.44
C SER A 75 52.66 4.08 31.24
N GLY A 76 52.30 5.02 32.11
CA GLY A 76 51.70 5.07 33.46
C GLY A 76 51.82 6.54 33.94
N SER A 77 50.73 7.16 34.41
CA SER A 77 50.49 7.68 35.78
C SER A 77 51.01 9.10 36.13
N ASP A 78 50.16 9.81 36.89
CA ASP A 78 50.43 10.79 37.97
C ASP A 78 50.54 12.33 37.72
N PHE A 79 49.48 13.02 38.19
CA PHE A 79 49.41 14.03 39.29
C PHE A 79 49.95 15.48 39.22
N CYS A 80 49.27 16.34 40.02
CA CYS A 80 49.49 17.75 40.44
C CYS A 80 49.10 18.87 39.45
N SER A 81 48.17 19.83 39.67
CA SER A 81 47.82 20.76 40.79
C SER A 81 48.78 21.94 41.02
N ASP A 82 48.30 23.18 40.78
CA ASP A 82 48.45 24.43 41.58
C ASP A 82 48.06 25.66 40.73
N LEU A 83 47.11 26.55 41.11
CA LEU A 83 47.02 27.56 42.20
C LEU A 83 47.79 28.88 41.96
N CYS A 84 47.05 30.00 41.82
CA CYS A 84 47.26 31.35 42.39
C CYS A 84 46.23 32.34 41.76
N SER A 85 45.22 32.85 42.48
CA SER A 85 45.21 34.05 43.35
C SER A 85 45.53 35.34 42.57
N GLY A 86 44.78 36.45 42.59
CA GLY A 86 43.64 36.96 43.36
C GLY A 86 43.76 38.48 43.40
N ALA A 87 42.69 39.26 43.16
CA ALA A 87 42.59 40.67 43.59
C ALA A 87 41.15 41.22 43.45
N SER A 88 40.66 41.75 44.56
CA SER A 88 39.41 42.46 44.79
C SER A 88 39.48 43.95 44.43
N LEU A 89 38.38 44.58 43.98
CA LEU A 89 37.65 45.63 44.74
C LEU A 89 36.60 46.40 43.90
N SER A 90 35.50 46.68 44.60
CA SER A 90 34.61 47.85 44.51
C SER A 90 33.42 47.85 43.55
N ALA A 91 32.30 48.29 44.13
CA ALA A 91 30.94 48.30 43.63
C ALA A 91 30.57 49.67 43.02
N SER A 92 29.68 49.67 42.03
CA SER A 92 28.68 50.72 41.85
C SER A 92 27.58 50.29 40.89
N SER A 93 26.36 50.64 41.30
CA SER A 93 25.03 50.56 40.69
C SER A 93 24.89 50.84 39.17
N SER A 94 24.07 49.98 38.53
CA SER A 94 23.04 50.14 37.47
C SER A 94 22.80 51.54 36.87
N PRO A 95 22.38 51.69 35.58
CA PRO A 95 21.15 51.03 35.09
C PRO A 95 21.05 50.59 33.61
N SER A 96 20.01 49.76 33.40
CA SER A 96 19.16 49.61 32.21
C SER A 96 19.75 49.02 30.91
N SER A 97 19.42 47.75 30.65
CA SER A 97 19.02 47.32 29.31
C SER A 97 18.02 46.16 29.40
N THR A 98 16.89 46.36 28.75
CA THR A 98 15.79 45.43 28.52
C THR A 98 16.25 44.24 27.70
N THR A 99 16.22 43.03 28.27
CA THR A 99 16.33 41.78 27.52
C THR A 99 14.93 41.27 27.18
N SER A 100 14.54 41.46 25.93
CA SER A 100 13.41 40.79 25.29
C SER A 100 13.70 39.29 25.18
N SER A 101 12.90 38.47 25.85
CA SER A 101 12.86 37.02 25.65
C SER A 101 12.32 36.71 24.25
N SER A 102 13.18 36.26 23.35
CA SER A 102 12.77 35.74 22.04
C SER A 102 12.19 34.33 22.20
N SER A 103 10.88 34.26 22.45
CA SER A 103 10.10 33.04 22.23
C SER A 103 10.08 32.75 20.72
N LEU A 104 10.58 31.57 20.34
CA LEU A 104 10.42 31.04 18.99
C LEU A 104 8.92 30.99 18.64
N PRO A 105 8.50 31.45 17.45
CA PRO A 105 7.10 31.40 17.08
C PRO A 105 6.70 29.94 16.84
N THR A 106 5.75 29.46 17.64
CA THR A 106 4.96 28.27 17.35
C THR A 106 4.30 28.48 15.98
N MET A 107 4.81 27.82 14.95
CA MET A 107 4.15 27.71 13.65
C MET A 107 2.94 26.77 13.79
N ALA A 108 1.89 27.24 14.47
CA ALA A 108 0.58 26.64 14.38
C ALA A 108 -0.01 27.04 13.02
N ALA A 109 0.03 26.12 12.05
CA ALA A 109 -0.79 26.27 10.86
C ALA A 109 -2.26 26.36 11.29
N PRO A 110 -3.05 27.34 10.80
CA PRO A 110 -4.46 27.43 11.16
C PRO A 110 -5.17 26.15 10.72
N ALA A 111 -5.93 25.55 11.64
CA ALA A 111 -6.81 24.45 11.29
C ALA A 111 -7.82 24.96 10.26
N SER A 112 -7.70 24.48 9.02
CA SER A 112 -8.66 24.81 7.95
C SER A 112 -10.06 24.41 8.40
N SER A 113 -11.02 25.33 8.22
CA SER A 113 -12.41 25.09 8.59
C SER A 113 -12.98 23.94 7.74
N THR A 114 -13.95 23.17 8.27
CA THR A 114 -14.59 22.07 7.51
C THR A 114 -15.18 22.57 6.19
N ALA A 115 -15.62 23.83 6.10
CA ALA A 115 -16.11 24.45 4.87
C ALA A 115 -15.01 24.63 3.80
N GLU A 116 -13.82 25.10 4.18
CA GLU A 116 -12.67 25.23 3.27
C GLU A 116 -12.19 23.86 2.77
N ALA A 117 -12.16 22.86 3.66
CA ALA A 117 -11.75 21.51 3.30
C ALA A 117 -12.71 20.86 2.29
N LEU A 118 -14.01 21.13 2.40
CA LEU A 118 -15.01 20.72 1.42
C LEU A 118 -14.88 21.48 0.09
N ALA A 119 -14.66 22.80 0.13
CA ALA A 119 -14.47 23.59 -1.08
C ALA A 119 -13.23 23.15 -1.88
N ALA A 120 -12.11 22.87 -1.20
CA ALA A 120 -10.91 22.35 -1.83
C ALA A 120 -11.12 20.92 -2.40
N GLU A 121 -11.94 20.10 -1.74
CA GLU A 121 -12.35 18.79 -2.28
C GLU A 121 -13.15 18.94 -3.57
N ASP A 122 -14.18 19.78 -3.55
CA ASP A 122 -15.07 19.93 -4.70
C ASP A 122 -14.33 20.53 -5.90
N ALA A 123 -13.42 21.49 -5.66
CA ALA A 123 -12.53 22.02 -6.69
C ALA A 123 -11.66 20.91 -7.31
N TYR A 124 -10.98 20.11 -6.48
CA TYR A 124 -10.13 19.03 -6.96
C TYR A 124 -10.89 18.01 -7.82
N PHE A 125 -12.05 17.54 -7.35
CA PHE A 125 -12.84 16.54 -8.09
C PHE A 125 -13.56 17.12 -9.31
N ALA A 126 -13.78 18.43 -9.38
CA ALA A 126 -14.29 19.11 -10.57
C ALA A 126 -13.20 19.22 -11.66
N GLU A 127 -11.97 19.53 -11.26
CA GLU A 127 -10.83 19.70 -12.18
C GLU A 127 -10.25 18.36 -12.64
N ASN A 128 -10.33 17.31 -11.80
CA ASN A 128 -9.78 16.00 -12.07
C ASN A 128 -10.92 15.01 -12.33
N PRO A 129 -11.23 14.68 -13.60
CA PRO A 129 -12.39 13.86 -13.94
C PRO A 129 -12.28 12.43 -13.40
N ALA A 130 -13.43 11.81 -13.18
CA ALA A 130 -13.52 10.44 -12.67
C ALA A 130 -12.88 9.41 -13.63
N PRO A 131 -12.23 8.36 -13.10
CA PRO A 131 -11.64 7.31 -13.91
C PRO A 131 -12.73 6.45 -14.56
N ARG A 132 -12.42 5.87 -15.72
CA ARG A 132 -13.36 5.08 -16.53
C ARG A 132 -14.01 3.92 -15.79
N ASN A 133 -13.28 3.31 -14.85
CA ASN A 133 -13.71 2.11 -14.14
C ASN A 133 -14.47 2.41 -12.84
N LEU A 134 -14.62 3.69 -12.44
CA LEU A 134 -15.20 4.06 -11.15
C LEU A 134 -16.62 3.50 -10.96
N GLU A 135 -17.46 3.59 -11.99
CA GLU A 135 -18.85 3.12 -11.91
C GLU A 135 -18.90 1.60 -11.71
N ALA A 136 -18.08 0.84 -12.44
CA ALA A 136 -17.99 -0.60 -12.29
C ALA A 136 -17.46 -1.00 -10.91
N HIS A 137 -16.40 -0.34 -10.43
CA HIS A 137 -15.83 -0.60 -9.11
C HIS A 137 -16.80 -0.27 -7.97
N THR A 138 -17.48 0.88 -8.06
CA THR A 138 -18.48 1.28 -7.06
C THR A 138 -19.72 0.39 -7.07
N ALA A 139 -20.14 -0.16 -8.22
CA ALA A 139 -21.19 -1.17 -8.27
C ALA A 139 -20.77 -2.46 -7.54
N LEU A 140 -19.58 -2.99 -7.84
CA LEU A 140 -19.03 -4.18 -7.15
C LEU A 140 -18.90 -3.95 -5.65
N ALA A 141 -18.38 -2.79 -5.23
CA ALA A 141 -18.25 -2.43 -3.83
C ALA A 141 -19.61 -2.32 -3.13
N ARG A 142 -20.61 -1.72 -3.80
CA ARG A 142 -21.97 -1.59 -3.26
C ARG A 142 -22.59 -2.96 -2.99
N ASP A 143 -22.52 -3.87 -3.95
CA ASP A 143 -23.10 -5.22 -3.81
C ASP A 143 -22.39 -6.01 -2.71
N PHE A 144 -21.06 -5.93 -2.66
CA PHE A 144 -20.25 -6.56 -1.62
C PHE A 144 -20.59 -6.03 -0.22
N ILE A 145 -20.67 -4.71 -0.06
CA ILE A 145 -21.00 -4.06 1.22
C ILE A 145 -22.42 -4.44 1.64
N ALA A 146 -23.39 -4.40 0.73
CA ALA A 146 -24.78 -4.74 1.03
C ALA A 146 -24.92 -6.19 1.53
N ALA A 147 -24.25 -7.14 0.89
CA ALA A 147 -24.26 -8.55 1.30
C ALA A 147 -23.72 -8.75 2.72
N HIS A 148 -22.59 -8.10 3.07
CA HIS A 148 -21.97 -8.23 4.39
C HIS A 148 -22.67 -7.43 5.48
N SER A 149 -23.22 -6.27 5.14
CA SER A 149 -24.06 -5.47 6.03
C SER A 149 -25.29 -6.26 6.48
N ALA A 150 -25.99 -6.92 5.53
CA ALA A 150 -27.12 -7.79 5.84
C ALA A 150 -26.73 -9.00 6.73
N GLY A 151 -25.52 -9.51 6.56
CA GLY A 151 -24.95 -10.58 7.39
C GLY A 151 -24.39 -10.12 8.74
N GLY A 152 -24.42 -8.82 9.06
CA GLY A 152 -23.84 -8.26 10.29
C GLY A 152 -22.32 -8.43 10.39
N ARG A 153 -21.64 -8.62 9.25
CA ARG A 153 -20.19 -8.84 9.20
C ARG A 153 -19.45 -7.50 9.15
N ARG A 154 -18.32 -7.41 9.86
CA ARG A 154 -17.42 -6.26 9.78
C ARG A 154 -16.73 -6.23 8.43
N VAL A 155 -16.64 -5.04 7.83
CA VAL A 155 -15.99 -4.83 6.53
C VAL A 155 -14.83 -3.86 6.71
N VAL A 156 -13.67 -4.19 6.14
CA VAL A 156 -12.50 -3.32 6.12
C VAL A 156 -12.16 -2.92 4.68
N LEU A 157 -11.97 -1.63 4.44
CA LEU A 157 -11.32 -1.09 3.25
C LEU A 157 -9.83 -0.96 3.53
N ILE A 158 -9.01 -1.73 2.83
CA ILE A 158 -7.55 -1.66 2.89
C ILE A 158 -7.06 -0.98 1.62
N THR A 159 -6.25 0.08 1.78
CA THR A 159 -5.55 0.69 0.65
C THR A 159 -4.11 0.18 0.58
N SER A 160 -3.63 -0.21 -0.60
CA SER A 160 -2.32 -0.85 -0.80
C SER A 160 -1.54 -0.28 -1.98
N GLY A 161 -0.21 -0.23 -1.84
CA GLY A 161 0.71 0.20 -2.91
C GLY A 161 0.85 1.71 -3.02
N GLY A 162 1.63 2.14 -4.02
CA GLY A 162 1.91 3.55 -4.31
C GLY A 162 0.99 4.14 -5.37
N THR A 163 0.70 5.43 -5.29
CA THR A 163 0.04 6.18 -6.36
C THR A 163 1.08 6.77 -7.31
N THR A 164 0.73 6.87 -8.60
CA THR A 164 1.52 7.64 -9.57
C THR A 164 0.95 9.03 -9.83
N VAL A 165 1.84 9.94 -10.20
CA VAL A 165 1.50 11.27 -10.73
C VAL A 165 2.02 11.35 -12.16
N PRO A 166 1.14 11.26 -13.17
CA PRO A 166 1.50 11.52 -14.56
C PRO A 166 2.09 12.91 -14.74
N LEU A 167 3.16 13.02 -15.55
CA LEU A 167 3.70 14.32 -15.96
C LEU A 167 3.13 14.80 -17.29
N GLU A 168 2.57 13.89 -18.09
CA GLU A 168 1.98 14.14 -19.39
C GLU A 168 0.63 13.41 -19.52
N ARG A 169 -0.32 13.96 -20.30
CA ARG A 169 -1.63 13.33 -20.54
C ARG A 169 -1.48 12.00 -21.27
N GLN A 170 -0.67 12.00 -22.33
CA GLN A 170 -0.16 10.78 -22.94
C GLN A 170 1.07 10.32 -22.17
N THR A 171 0.80 9.73 -21.00
CA THR A 171 1.81 9.48 -19.98
C THR A 171 2.93 8.58 -20.48
N VAL A 172 4.14 9.12 -20.49
CA VAL A 172 5.39 8.36 -20.68
C VAL A 172 6.20 8.36 -19.40
N ARG A 173 6.10 9.44 -18.61
CA ARG A 173 6.80 9.60 -17.35
C ARG A 173 5.81 9.90 -16.23
N TYR A 174 6.16 9.45 -15.03
CA TYR A 174 5.38 9.69 -13.84
C TYR A 174 6.29 9.72 -12.61
N ILE A 175 5.82 10.38 -11.55
CA ILE A 175 6.38 10.27 -10.21
C ILE A 175 5.67 9.11 -9.52
N ASP A 176 6.40 8.26 -8.81
CA ASP A 176 5.84 7.12 -8.09
C ASP A 176 6.24 7.16 -6.61
N ASN A 177 5.28 6.89 -5.74
CA ASN A 177 5.53 6.73 -4.31
C ASN A 177 5.85 5.26 -4.02
N PHE A 178 7.07 4.99 -3.56
CA PHE A 178 7.52 3.62 -3.36
C PHE A 178 6.67 2.86 -2.31
N SER A 179 5.95 1.83 -2.77
CA SER A 179 5.31 0.84 -1.91
C SER A 179 5.01 -0.44 -2.67
N ALA A 180 5.71 -1.52 -2.34
CA ALA A 180 5.47 -2.85 -2.93
C ALA A 180 4.10 -3.43 -2.54
N GLY A 181 3.47 -2.93 -1.48
CA GLY A 181 2.18 -3.44 -0.98
C GLY A 181 2.30 -4.60 0.02
N THR A 182 3.51 -4.98 0.47
CA THR A 182 3.72 -6.12 1.39
C THR A 182 2.86 -6.03 2.64
N ARG A 183 2.96 -4.93 3.40
CA ARG A 183 2.20 -4.74 4.64
C ARG A 183 0.71 -4.89 4.43
N SER A 184 0.16 -4.22 3.42
CA SER A 184 -1.27 -4.23 3.17
C SER A 184 -1.76 -5.59 2.68
N ALA A 185 -1.02 -6.26 1.80
CA ALA A 185 -1.35 -7.61 1.33
C ALA A 185 -1.33 -8.62 2.49
N THR A 186 -0.31 -8.56 3.34
CA THR A 186 -0.24 -9.38 4.57
C THR A 186 -1.37 -9.04 5.54
N SER A 187 -1.63 -7.75 5.77
CA SER A 187 -2.72 -7.26 6.63
C SER A 187 -4.07 -7.80 6.18
N ALA A 188 -4.33 -7.83 4.87
CA ALA A 188 -5.56 -8.37 4.31
C ALA A 188 -5.75 -9.87 4.65
N GLU A 189 -4.69 -10.67 4.58
CA GLU A 189 -4.74 -12.09 4.96
C GLU A 189 -5.11 -12.25 6.44
N TYR A 190 -4.47 -11.50 7.35
CA TYR A 190 -4.81 -11.53 8.77
C TYR A 190 -6.20 -10.97 9.08
N PHE A 191 -6.69 -9.96 8.35
CA PHE A 191 -8.07 -9.47 8.51
C PHE A 191 -9.10 -10.53 8.09
N LEU A 192 -8.84 -11.24 6.98
CA LEU A 192 -9.69 -12.35 6.54
C LEU A 192 -9.72 -13.47 7.59
N GLU A 193 -8.58 -13.82 8.17
CA GLU A 193 -8.47 -14.79 9.27
C GLU A 193 -9.21 -14.32 10.53
N ALA A 194 -9.19 -13.01 10.80
CA ALA A 194 -9.94 -12.38 11.88
C ALA A 194 -11.46 -12.27 11.63
N GLY A 195 -11.95 -12.74 10.47
CA GLY A 195 -13.36 -12.80 10.12
C GLY A 195 -13.93 -11.55 9.43
N TYR A 196 -13.09 -10.58 9.07
CA TYR A 196 -13.50 -9.40 8.32
C TYR A 196 -13.69 -9.72 6.84
N ALA A 197 -14.69 -9.11 6.23
CA ALA A 197 -14.74 -8.98 4.78
C ALA A 197 -13.82 -7.84 4.34
N VAL A 198 -13.00 -8.06 3.31
CA VAL A 198 -11.95 -7.13 2.88
C VAL A 198 -12.24 -6.59 1.48
N ILE A 199 -12.29 -5.25 1.38
CA ILE A 199 -12.16 -4.52 0.12
C ILE A 199 -10.70 -4.09 0.00
N PHE A 200 -10.00 -4.61 -0.99
CA PHE A 200 -8.58 -4.39 -1.23
C PHE A 200 -8.38 -3.44 -2.43
N LEU A 201 -8.37 -2.14 -2.13
CA LEU A 201 -8.09 -1.07 -3.09
C LEU A 201 -6.55 -0.97 -3.26
N HIS A 202 -6.02 -1.38 -4.41
CA HIS A 202 -4.59 -1.60 -4.55
C HIS A 202 -4.00 -1.06 -5.85
N ARG A 203 -2.73 -0.65 -5.80
CA ARG A 203 -1.98 -0.32 -7.00
C ARG A 203 -1.91 -1.53 -7.94
N GLN A 204 -2.30 -1.36 -9.19
CA GLN A 204 -2.17 -2.39 -10.22
C GLN A 204 -0.74 -2.92 -10.26
N PHE A 205 -0.61 -4.26 -10.28
CA PHE A 205 0.66 -4.99 -10.26
C PHE A 205 1.49 -4.89 -8.96
N SER A 206 0.95 -4.29 -7.89
CA SER A 206 1.52 -4.42 -6.55
C SER A 206 1.19 -5.78 -5.94
N LEU A 207 1.75 -6.06 -4.75
CA LEU A 207 1.46 -7.29 -4.02
C LEU A 207 -0.02 -7.44 -3.68
N LEU A 208 -0.56 -8.63 -4.00
CA LEU A 208 -1.92 -9.01 -3.66
C LEU A 208 -1.92 -10.05 -2.53
N PRO A 209 -3.00 -10.11 -1.72
CA PRO A 209 -3.17 -11.13 -0.70
C PRO A 209 -3.09 -12.52 -1.34
N TYR A 210 -2.39 -13.44 -0.68
CA TYR A 210 -2.11 -14.81 -1.10
C TYR A 210 -1.16 -14.95 -2.30
N SER A 211 -1.25 -14.10 -3.33
CA SER A 211 -0.30 -14.16 -4.46
C SER A 211 1.10 -13.70 -4.06
N ARG A 212 1.20 -12.83 -3.04
CA ARG A 212 2.46 -12.29 -2.50
C ARG A 212 3.48 -13.34 -2.09
N HIS A 213 3.04 -14.57 -1.82
CA HIS A 213 3.91 -15.69 -1.48
C HIS A 213 4.75 -16.18 -2.68
N TYR A 214 4.40 -15.75 -3.90
CA TYR A 214 5.02 -16.19 -5.16
C TYR A 214 5.46 -15.04 -6.08
N SER A 215 4.87 -13.84 -5.98
CA SER A 215 5.08 -12.75 -6.96
C SER A 215 6.42 -12.00 -6.90
N HIS A 216 7.18 -12.13 -5.80
CA HIS A 216 8.53 -11.55 -5.66
C HIS A 216 9.53 -12.53 -5.04
N ALA A 217 9.24 -13.84 -5.11
CA ALA A 217 10.29 -14.80 -4.86
C ALA A 217 11.38 -14.59 -5.94
N THR A 218 12.63 -14.88 -5.59
CA THR A 218 13.69 -15.09 -6.60
C THR A 218 13.26 -16.09 -7.66
N ASP A 219 12.31 -16.96 -7.30
CA ASP A 219 11.76 -18.02 -8.11
C ASP A 219 10.57 -17.51 -8.94
N CYS A 220 10.60 -17.81 -10.23
CA CYS A 220 9.49 -17.62 -11.15
C CYS A 220 8.30 -18.51 -10.73
N PHE A 221 7.07 -18.12 -11.09
CA PHE A 221 5.89 -18.97 -10.84
C PHE A 221 6.05 -20.40 -11.38
N LEU A 222 6.75 -20.57 -12.51
CA LEU A 222 6.99 -21.88 -13.10
C LEU A 222 7.96 -22.75 -12.30
N ASP A 223 8.80 -22.16 -11.45
CA ASP A 223 9.75 -22.90 -10.63
C ASP A 223 9.04 -23.72 -9.54
N PHE A 224 7.82 -23.34 -9.15
CA PHE A 224 6.98 -24.09 -8.20
C PHE A 224 6.35 -25.34 -8.83
N LEU A 225 6.46 -25.51 -10.15
CA LEU A 225 5.76 -26.55 -10.90
C LEU A 225 6.72 -27.65 -11.37
N THR A 226 6.21 -28.88 -11.43
CA THR A 226 6.93 -30.04 -11.96
C THR A 226 5.99 -30.90 -12.79
N GLU A 227 6.52 -31.74 -13.68
CA GLU A 227 5.71 -32.72 -14.41
C GLU A 227 5.69 -34.04 -13.64
N THR A 228 4.50 -34.64 -13.45
CA THR A 228 4.40 -35.96 -12.84
C THR A 228 5.00 -37.03 -13.76
N PRO A 229 5.90 -37.89 -13.25
CA PRO A 229 6.51 -38.94 -14.05
C PRO A 229 5.45 -39.89 -14.62
N GLY A 230 5.39 -40.00 -15.94
CA GLY A 230 4.60 -41.00 -16.66
C GLY A 230 3.25 -40.53 -17.22
N ASP A 231 2.64 -39.47 -16.69
CA ASP A 231 1.35 -38.94 -17.19
C ASP A 231 1.43 -37.52 -17.79
N GLY A 232 2.57 -36.82 -17.61
CA GLY A 232 2.82 -35.48 -18.15
C GLY A 232 1.92 -34.39 -17.57
N ARG A 233 1.25 -34.65 -16.44
CA ARG A 233 0.43 -33.63 -15.77
C ARG A 233 1.33 -32.68 -14.99
N ILE A 234 0.89 -31.44 -14.87
CA ILE A 234 1.57 -30.44 -14.04
C ILE A 234 1.16 -30.65 -12.58
N ALA A 235 2.15 -30.73 -11.70
CA ALA A 235 2.03 -30.81 -10.25
C ALA A 235 2.87 -29.71 -9.58
N VAL A 236 2.68 -29.51 -8.28
CA VAL A 236 3.53 -28.63 -7.47
C VAL A 236 4.76 -29.42 -7.05
N ARG A 237 5.93 -28.77 -6.98
CA ARG A 237 7.13 -29.40 -6.41
C ARG A 237 6.84 -29.91 -4.98
N PRO A 238 7.30 -31.11 -4.59
CA PRO A 238 7.03 -31.67 -3.27
C PRO A 238 7.44 -30.75 -2.11
N GLU A 239 8.53 -30.00 -2.26
CA GLU A 239 9.04 -29.04 -1.26
C GLU A 239 8.14 -27.82 -1.02
N ASP A 240 7.35 -27.42 -2.03
CA ASP A 240 6.44 -26.27 -1.96
C ASP A 240 5.00 -26.68 -1.68
N GLU A 241 4.67 -27.97 -1.80
CA GLU A 241 3.30 -28.47 -1.84
C GLU A 241 2.51 -28.10 -0.59
N ASP A 242 3.08 -28.30 0.61
CA ASP A 242 2.40 -28.01 1.88
C ASP A 242 2.09 -26.51 2.05
N LYS A 243 3.08 -25.65 1.74
CA LYS A 243 2.93 -24.19 1.79
C LYS A 243 1.88 -23.73 0.78
N MET A 244 1.99 -24.17 -0.46
CA MET A 244 1.10 -23.76 -1.54
C MET A 244 -0.34 -24.26 -1.32
N ARG A 245 -0.50 -25.48 -0.81
CA ARG A 245 -1.81 -26.02 -0.41
C ARG A 245 -2.44 -25.19 0.72
N GLY A 246 -1.64 -24.79 1.71
CA GLY A 246 -2.10 -23.91 2.79
C GLY A 246 -2.62 -22.57 2.28
N VAL A 247 -1.84 -21.89 1.44
CA VAL A 247 -2.21 -20.60 0.83
C VAL A 247 -3.44 -20.75 -0.08
N LEU A 248 -3.49 -21.80 -0.92
CA LEU A 248 -4.61 -22.06 -1.82
C LEU A 248 -5.92 -22.27 -1.04
N ARG A 249 -5.89 -23.02 0.06
CA ARG A 249 -7.07 -23.23 0.92
C ARG A 249 -7.60 -21.92 1.48
N LYS A 250 -6.72 -21.06 2.01
CA LYS A 250 -7.10 -19.73 2.53
C LYS A 250 -7.67 -18.84 1.43
N TYR A 251 -7.02 -18.80 0.27
CA TYR A 251 -7.52 -18.04 -0.89
C TYR A 251 -8.90 -18.51 -1.36
N ARG A 252 -9.09 -19.83 -1.50
CA ARG A 252 -10.39 -20.41 -1.89
C ARG A 252 -11.46 -20.10 -0.85
N GLN A 253 -11.16 -20.28 0.43
CA GLN A 253 -12.07 -19.91 1.50
C GLN A 253 -12.49 -18.43 1.43
N ALA A 254 -11.55 -17.51 1.16
CA ALA A 254 -11.88 -16.10 1.02
C ALA A 254 -12.73 -15.82 -0.23
N ARG A 255 -12.46 -16.48 -1.35
CA ARG A 255 -13.22 -16.32 -2.60
C ARG A 255 -14.62 -16.92 -2.53
N ASP A 256 -14.71 -18.17 -2.11
CA ASP A 256 -15.95 -18.95 -2.12
C ASP A 256 -16.97 -18.38 -1.11
N ASN A 257 -16.50 -17.76 -0.03
CA ASN A 257 -17.35 -17.07 0.95
C ASN A 257 -17.58 -15.58 0.64
N ASN A 258 -17.18 -15.11 -0.55
CA ASN A 258 -17.28 -13.70 -0.95
C ASN A 258 -16.66 -12.73 0.07
N MET A 259 -15.49 -13.05 0.62
CA MET A 259 -14.83 -12.30 1.69
C MET A 259 -13.76 -11.32 1.19
N LEU A 260 -13.33 -11.41 -0.07
CA LEU A 260 -12.28 -10.58 -0.63
C LEU A 260 -12.71 -9.98 -1.98
N LEU A 261 -12.83 -8.65 -2.02
CA LEU A 261 -13.02 -7.85 -3.23
C LEU A 261 -11.73 -7.10 -3.55
N MET A 262 -11.20 -7.23 -4.77
CA MET A 262 -9.97 -6.53 -5.18
C MET A 262 -10.31 -5.48 -6.24
N LEU A 263 -9.92 -4.23 -5.99
CA LEU A 263 -10.18 -3.10 -6.88
C LEU A 263 -8.84 -2.41 -7.20
N PRO A 264 -8.41 -2.37 -8.47
CA PRO A 264 -7.13 -1.77 -8.84
C PRO A 264 -7.23 -0.25 -9.04
N PHE A 265 -6.16 0.47 -8.75
CA PHE A 265 -5.92 1.86 -9.16
C PHE A 265 -4.49 2.02 -9.70
N VAL A 266 -4.18 3.14 -10.36
CA VAL A 266 -2.82 3.46 -10.80
C VAL A 266 -2.41 4.84 -10.31
N THR A 267 -3.17 5.86 -10.68
CA THR A 267 -2.83 7.26 -10.41
C THR A 267 -3.39 7.75 -9.07
N ILE A 268 -2.89 8.89 -8.60
CA ILE A 268 -3.45 9.60 -7.45
C ILE A 268 -4.92 10.00 -7.68
N VAL A 269 -5.28 10.38 -8.91
CA VAL A 269 -6.65 10.74 -9.28
C VAL A 269 -7.57 9.52 -9.16
N ASP A 270 -7.15 8.37 -9.71
CA ASP A 270 -7.90 7.12 -9.59
C ASP A 270 -8.13 6.79 -8.11
N TYR A 271 -7.05 6.78 -7.33
CA TYR A 271 -7.07 6.46 -5.91
C TYR A 271 -8.08 7.32 -5.14
N LEU A 272 -8.07 8.64 -5.35
CA LEU A 272 -8.93 9.56 -4.61
C LEU A 272 -10.41 9.41 -4.98
N HIS A 273 -10.72 9.20 -6.27
CA HIS A 273 -12.10 8.95 -6.71
C HIS A 273 -12.63 7.61 -6.16
N GLU A 274 -11.83 6.55 -6.25
CA GLU A 274 -12.18 5.23 -5.73
C GLU A 274 -12.36 5.27 -4.21
N LEU A 275 -11.42 5.87 -3.48
CA LEU A 275 -11.49 6.02 -2.03
C LEU A 275 -12.76 6.79 -1.61
N ARG A 276 -13.05 7.92 -2.27
CA ARG A 276 -14.26 8.71 -2.00
C ARG A 276 -15.53 7.90 -2.24
N GLY A 277 -15.61 7.22 -3.39
CA GLY A 277 -16.77 6.42 -3.77
C GLY A 277 -17.02 5.28 -2.79
N ILE A 278 -15.98 4.49 -2.50
CA ILE A 278 -16.09 3.33 -1.61
C ILE A 278 -16.35 3.76 -0.17
N ALA A 279 -15.65 4.77 0.35
CA ALA A 279 -15.85 5.25 1.73
C ALA A 279 -17.30 5.70 1.97
N ARG A 280 -17.91 6.41 1.00
CA ARG A 280 -19.33 6.80 1.08
C ARG A 280 -20.27 5.61 1.05
N LEU A 281 -19.95 4.58 0.27
CA LEU A 281 -20.74 3.33 0.23
C LEU A 281 -20.64 2.52 1.52
N MET A 282 -19.61 2.73 2.35
CA MET A 282 -19.45 2.04 3.62
C MET A 282 -20.35 2.58 4.74
N ARG A 283 -21.00 3.74 4.57
CA ARG A 283 -21.87 4.35 5.60
C ARG A 283 -22.92 3.39 6.21
N PRO A 284 -23.61 2.51 5.47
CA PRO A 284 -24.58 1.58 6.05
C PRO A 284 -24.00 0.57 7.05
N LEU A 285 -22.67 0.41 7.09
CA LEU A 285 -21.99 -0.43 8.08
C LEU A 285 -21.88 0.25 9.45
N GLY A 286 -22.06 1.57 9.51
CA GLY A 286 -21.85 2.39 10.71
C GLY A 286 -20.51 2.06 11.37
N PRO A 287 -20.50 1.75 12.68
CA PRO A 287 -19.27 1.44 13.42
C PRO A 287 -18.63 0.11 13.06
N ALA A 288 -19.28 -0.75 12.26
CA ALA A 288 -18.70 -2.01 11.81
C ALA A 288 -17.79 -1.86 10.57
N GLY A 289 -17.76 -0.67 9.97
CA GLY A 289 -16.85 -0.31 8.88
C GLY A 289 -15.49 0.16 9.41
N LEU A 290 -14.41 -0.36 8.82
CA LEU A 290 -13.03 0.04 9.13
C LEU A 290 -12.32 0.52 7.86
N LEU A 291 -11.66 1.68 7.93
CA LEU A 291 -10.77 2.16 6.87
C LEU A 291 -9.33 2.02 7.34
N TYR A 292 -8.55 1.19 6.64
CA TYR A 292 -7.15 0.90 6.92
C TYR A 292 -6.28 1.45 5.78
N LEU A 293 -5.85 2.70 5.96
CA LEU A 293 -5.27 3.54 4.92
C LEU A 293 -3.74 3.42 4.86
N ALA A 294 -3.26 2.31 4.28
CA ALA A 294 -1.84 1.96 4.19
C ALA A 294 -1.18 2.24 2.82
N ALA A 295 -1.87 2.90 1.89
CA ALA A 295 -1.28 3.26 0.59
C ALA A 295 -0.26 4.39 0.74
N ALA A 296 0.78 4.36 -0.09
CA ALA A 296 1.74 5.46 -0.21
C ALA A 296 1.19 6.49 -1.20
N VAL A 297 0.38 7.40 -0.68
CA VAL A 297 -0.31 8.44 -1.46
C VAL A 297 0.65 9.59 -1.76
N SER A 298 0.65 10.08 -3.00
CA SER A 298 1.46 11.22 -3.42
C SER A 298 1.02 12.49 -2.70
N ASP A 299 1.98 13.23 -2.14
CA ASP A 299 1.71 14.50 -1.47
C ASP A 299 1.58 15.69 -2.44
N PHE A 300 2.06 15.51 -3.66
CA PHE A 300 2.06 16.51 -4.71
C PHE A 300 1.53 15.92 -6.02
N PHE A 301 0.97 16.76 -6.91
CA PHE A 301 0.45 16.36 -8.22
C PHE A 301 0.62 17.47 -9.27
N VAL A 302 0.42 17.14 -10.55
CA VAL A 302 0.39 18.10 -11.66
C VAL A 302 -1.07 18.38 -12.01
N PRO A 303 -1.57 19.63 -11.89
CA PRO A 303 -2.92 19.98 -12.32
C PRO A 303 -3.17 19.71 -13.82
N PRO A 304 -4.36 19.24 -14.21
CA PRO A 304 -4.64 18.85 -15.59
C PRO A 304 -4.53 19.97 -16.64
N ASP A 305 -4.74 21.22 -16.25
CA ASP A 305 -4.60 22.42 -17.08
C ASP A 305 -3.14 22.75 -17.39
N ARG A 306 -2.22 22.35 -16.50
CA ARG A 306 -0.77 22.55 -16.62
C ARG A 306 -0.01 21.32 -17.16
N MET A 307 -0.72 20.24 -17.46
CA MET A 307 -0.13 18.99 -17.93
C MET A 307 0.12 19.03 -19.45
N ALA A 308 1.35 18.73 -19.86
CA ALA A 308 1.68 18.61 -21.29
C ALA A 308 0.89 17.46 -21.94
N GLU A 309 0.40 17.65 -23.16
CA GLU A 309 -0.35 16.61 -23.88
C GLU A 309 0.55 15.40 -24.20
N HIS A 310 1.76 15.68 -24.71
CA HIS A 310 2.70 14.67 -25.21
C HIS A 310 3.99 14.64 -24.40
N LYS A 311 4.76 13.57 -24.59
CA LYS A 311 6.09 13.35 -23.98
C LYS A 311 6.94 14.63 -23.98
N ILE A 312 7.38 15.05 -22.80
CA ILE A 312 8.30 16.19 -22.64
C ILE A 312 9.63 15.86 -23.33
N GLN A 313 10.10 16.74 -24.21
CA GLN A 313 11.29 16.52 -25.04
C GLN A 313 12.57 16.96 -24.32
N SER A 314 13.68 16.23 -24.55
CA SER A 314 14.99 16.51 -23.94
C SER A 314 15.97 17.23 -24.86
N THR A 315 15.58 17.45 -26.12
CA THR A 315 16.43 18.08 -27.15
C THR A 315 15.58 19.00 -28.04
N ASN A 316 16.20 20.08 -28.51
CA ASN A 316 15.61 21.04 -29.45
C ASN A 316 15.54 20.49 -30.90
N ALA A 317 15.69 19.18 -31.09
CA ALA A 317 15.77 18.57 -32.43
C ALA A 317 14.45 18.71 -33.21
N VAL A 318 13.33 18.90 -32.50
CA VAL A 318 12.00 19.13 -33.07
C VAL A 318 11.66 20.61 -33.26
N ASP A 319 12.41 21.52 -32.64
CA ASP A 319 12.17 22.98 -32.76
C ASP A 319 12.50 23.50 -34.15
N ALA A 320 13.37 22.79 -34.90
CA ALA A 320 13.69 23.11 -36.29
C ALA A 320 12.51 22.89 -37.26
N ARG A 321 11.38 22.33 -36.81
CA ARG A 321 10.16 22.14 -37.61
C ARG A 321 8.99 23.04 -37.21
N LYS A 322 9.11 23.81 -36.12
CA LYS A 322 8.11 24.79 -35.68
C LYS A 322 8.67 26.20 -35.76
N GLN A 323 8.99 26.64 -36.96
CA GLN A 323 9.00 28.06 -37.28
C GLN A 323 7.66 28.34 -37.95
N GLU A 324 6.92 29.27 -37.36
CA GLU A 324 5.57 29.74 -37.73
C GLU A 324 4.43 29.05 -36.94
N ASP A 325 3.91 29.85 -36.02
CA ASP A 325 2.57 29.82 -35.41
C ASP A 325 2.25 28.75 -34.37
N GLU A 326 2.79 28.93 -33.15
CA GLU A 326 2.04 28.78 -31.89
C GLU A 326 2.96 29.17 -30.73
N GLU A 327 2.60 30.22 -29.97
CA GLU A 327 3.18 30.49 -28.67
C GLU A 327 2.87 29.29 -27.76
N THR A 328 3.81 28.34 -27.74
CA THR A 328 3.72 27.16 -26.88
C THR A 328 3.89 27.69 -25.47
N PHE A 329 2.80 27.69 -24.69
CA PHE A 329 2.80 28.13 -23.30
C PHE A 329 3.65 27.15 -22.48
N ASP A 330 4.96 27.39 -22.43
CA ASP A 330 5.90 26.66 -21.59
C ASP A 330 5.56 27.01 -20.13
N ASN A 331 5.34 25.98 -19.33
CA ASN A 331 4.92 26.05 -17.93
C ASN A 331 6.05 26.55 -16.99
N PHE A 332 6.91 27.46 -17.46
CA PHE A 332 8.20 27.76 -16.82
C PHE A 332 8.52 29.26 -16.84
N ASP A 333 8.05 29.97 -15.79
CA ASP A 333 8.37 31.39 -15.58
C ASP A 333 9.86 31.62 -15.26
N SER A 334 10.34 32.81 -15.60
CA SER A 334 11.72 33.18 -15.80
C SER A 334 12.40 33.77 -14.57
N SER A 335 13.49 33.13 -14.15
CA SER A 335 14.56 33.76 -13.37
C SER A 335 15.91 33.22 -13.84
N PRO A 336 16.78 34.03 -14.47
CA PRO A 336 17.98 33.54 -15.14
C PRO A 336 19.17 33.57 -14.19
N ALA A 337 19.59 32.40 -13.69
CA ALA A 337 20.90 32.26 -13.05
C ALA A 337 21.70 31.03 -13.49
N VAL A 338 21.19 30.19 -14.40
CA VAL A 338 21.92 29.03 -14.92
C VAL A 338 21.57 28.78 -16.40
N PRO A 339 22.53 28.46 -17.29
CA PRO A 339 22.24 28.13 -18.69
C PRO A 339 21.23 26.98 -18.80
N ARG A 340 20.06 27.27 -19.39
CA ARG A 340 18.84 26.44 -19.42
C ARG A 340 18.90 25.20 -20.33
N SER A 341 19.97 24.93 -21.08
CA SER A 341 19.93 24.00 -22.21
C SER A 341 19.99 22.49 -21.89
N LYS A 342 19.95 22.06 -20.61
CA LYS A 342 19.98 20.63 -20.23
C LYS A 342 19.23 20.24 -18.94
N ARG A 343 18.41 21.10 -18.35
CA ARG A 343 17.73 20.82 -17.06
C ARG A 343 16.21 20.68 -17.27
N LEU A 344 15.61 19.70 -16.58
CA LEU A 344 14.16 19.55 -16.45
C LEU A 344 13.77 20.03 -15.04
N ILE A 345 12.86 20.98 -14.96
CA ILE A 345 12.25 21.43 -13.70
C ILE A 345 10.77 21.06 -13.76
N VAL A 346 10.27 20.48 -12.67
CA VAL A 346 8.88 19.99 -12.57
C VAL A 346 8.24 20.69 -11.39
N ASP A 347 7.27 21.55 -11.67
CA ASP A 347 6.48 22.24 -10.67
C ASP A 347 5.24 21.41 -10.32
N LEU A 348 5.02 21.21 -9.01
CA LEU A 348 3.95 20.35 -8.50
C LEU A 348 3.15 21.10 -7.43
N ASP A 349 1.84 20.88 -7.42
CA ASP A 349 0.96 21.41 -6.38
C ASP A 349 0.73 20.39 -5.27
N PRO A 350 0.53 20.84 -4.03
CA PRO A 350 0.18 19.95 -2.94
C PRO A 350 -1.20 19.32 -3.20
N VAL A 351 -1.30 18.00 -3.02
CA VAL A 351 -2.58 17.30 -3.03
C VAL A 351 -3.42 17.76 -1.83
N PRO A 352 -4.71 18.11 -2.03
CA PRO A 352 -5.59 18.47 -0.93
C PRO A 352 -5.64 17.40 0.16
N LYS A 353 -5.79 17.80 1.41
CA LYS A 353 -5.73 16.86 2.54
C LYS A 353 -7.11 16.24 2.80
N PHE A 354 -7.42 15.16 2.07
CA PHE A 354 -8.73 14.49 2.10
C PHE A 354 -9.06 13.68 3.38
N LEU A 355 -8.09 13.43 4.27
CA LEU A 355 -8.33 12.66 5.50
C LEU A 355 -9.38 13.32 6.40
N LYS A 356 -9.41 14.66 6.47
CA LYS A 356 -10.44 15.38 7.24
C LYS A 356 -11.84 15.09 6.69
N ASN A 357 -11.98 15.09 5.36
CA ASN A 357 -13.26 14.90 4.71
C ASN A 357 -13.74 13.45 4.78
N LEU A 358 -12.79 12.51 4.89
CA LEU A 358 -13.08 11.11 5.14
C LEU A 358 -13.71 10.90 6.52
N VAL A 359 -13.20 11.60 7.55
CA VAL A 359 -13.74 11.61 8.92
C VAL A 359 -15.06 12.37 9.00
N ASP A 360 -15.10 13.63 8.57
CA ASP A 360 -16.26 14.50 8.77
C ASP A 360 -17.42 14.18 7.80
N GLY A 361 -17.10 13.62 6.63
CA GLY A 361 -18.02 13.50 5.51
C GLY A 361 -18.24 12.07 5.06
N TRP A 362 -17.20 11.37 4.60
CA TRP A 362 -17.40 10.16 3.79
C TRP A 362 -17.86 8.97 4.62
N ALA A 363 -17.23 8.69 5.77
CA ALA A 363 -17.54 7.55 6.64
C ALA A 363 -17.45 7.91 8.14
N PRO A 364 -18.33 8.78 8.66
CA PRO A 364 -18.17 9.39 9.99
C PRO A 364 -18.29 8.42 11.16
N GLU A 365 -19.06 7.33 11.02
CA GLU A 365 -19.23 6.34 12.08
C GLU A 365 -18.15 5.23 12.07
N GLY A 366 -17.46 5.07 10.94
CA GLY A 366 -16.47 4.02 10.75
C GLY A 366 -15.19 4.29 11.53
N MET A 367 -14.50 3.23 11.97
CA MET A 367 -13.15 3.39 12.51
C MET A 367 -12.17 3.68 11.38
N ILE A 368 -11.25 4.63 11.60
CA ILE A 368 -10.28 5.09 10.60
C ILE A 368 -8.88 4.95 11.17
N VAL A 369 -8.08 4.14 10.51
CA VAL A 369 -6.68 3.85 10.81
C VAL A 369 -5.83 4.37 9.67
N SER A 370 -4.89 5.27 9.96
CA SER A 370 -3.93 5.77 8.97
C SER A 370 -2.51 5.32 9.28
N PHE A 371 -1.63 5.40 8.28
CA PHE A 371 -0.22 5.07 8.43
C PHE A 371 0.67 6.30 8.35
N LYS A 372 1.75 6.30 9.12
CA LYS A 372 2.81 7.31 9.03
C LYS A 372 4.17 6.62 8.88
N LEU A 373 4.75 6.77 7.69
CA LEU A 373 6.11 6.34 7.39
C LEU A 373 7.05 7.52 7.60
N GLU A 374 8.11 7.34 8.39
CA GLU A 374 9.21 8.30 8.51
C GLU A 374 10.55 7.57 8.40
N THR A 375 11.61 8.33 8.17
CA THR A 375 13.00 7.84 8.20
C THR A 375 13.76 8.33 9.42
N ASP A 376 13.23 9.34 10.11
CA ASP A 376 13.80 9.92 11.33
C ASP A 376 12.95 9.52 12.55
N PRO A 377 13.51 8.81 13.54
CA PRO A 377 12.79 8.40 14.75
C PRO A 377 12.28 9.57 15.58
N THR A 378 12.95 10.72 15.55
CA THR A 378 12.65 11.87 16.42
C THR A 378 11.34 12.56 16.05
N ILE A 379 10.91 12.44 14.79
CA ILE A 379 9.71 13.11 14.26
C ILE A 379 8.51 12.18 14.12
N LEU A 380 8.68 10.86 14.21
CA LEU A 380 7.63 9.89 13.91
C LEU A 380 6.39 10.07 14.79
N VAL A 381 6.56 10.00 16.11
CA VAL A 381 5.45 10.13 17.07
C VAL A 381 4.85 11.54 17.01
N HIS A 382 5.69 12.57 16.88
CA HIS A 382 5.22 13.95 16.77
C HIS A 382 4.32 14.14 15.54
N LYS A 383 4.74 13.67 14.36
CA LYS A 383 3.94 13.74 13.13
C LYS A 383 2.68 12.86 13.19
N ALA A 384 2.74 11.72 13.89
CA ALA A 384 1.59 10.87 14.12
C ALA A 384 0.53 11.59 14.97
N ARG A 385 0.92 12.18 16.11
CA ARG A 385 0.04 12.99 16.95
C ARG A 385 -0.53 14.20 16.20
N TYR A 386 0.32 14.93 15.48
CA TYR A 386 -0.13 16.05 14.65
C TYR A 386 -1.19 15.63 13.62
N SER A 387 -1.06 14.44 13.02
CA SER A 387 -2.06 13.88 12.10
C SER A 387 -3.39 13.59 12.81
N LEU A 388 -3.35 13.03 14.03
CA LEU A 388 -4.56 12.82 14.83
C LEU A 388 -5.24 14.14 15.18
N ASP A 389 -4.49 15.13 15.66
CA ASP A 389 -5.04 16.44 16.04
C ASP A 389 -5.67 17.15 14.83
N ARG A 390 -5.02 17.04 13.66
CA ARG A 390 -5.51 17.70 12.44
C ARG A 390 -6.73 17.02 11.82
N TYR A 391 -6.77 15.69 11.79
CA TYR A 391 -7.79 14.94 11.04
C TYR A 391 -8.82 14.27 11.93
N GLN A 392 -8.60 14.18 13.25
CA GLN A 392 -9.52 13.61 14.25
C GLN A 392 -9.96 12.17 13.93
N HIS A 393 -9.04 11.36 13.42
CA HIS A 393 -9.26 9.92 13.20
C HIS A 393 -8.78 9.10 14.41
N HIS A 394 -9.00 7.79 14.37
CA HIS A 394 -9.03 6.95 15.57
C HIS A 394 -7.65 6.39 15.95
N LEU A 395 -6.80 6.12 14.96
CA LEU A 395 -5.48 5.52 15.16
C LEU A 395 -4.51 5.92 14.04
N VAL A 396 -3.29 6.28 14.41
CA VAL A 396 -2.14 6.33 13.50
C VAL A 396 -1.20 5.18 13.85
N ILE A 397 -0.88 4.35 12.85
CA ILE A 397 0.18 3.35 12.95
C ILE A 397 1.45 3.95 12.32
N GLY A 398 2.38 4.36 13.19
CA GLY A 398 3.67 4.89 12.80
C GLY A 398 4.70 3.79 12.58
N ASN A 399 5.57 3.94 11.60
CA ASN A 399 6.68 3.04 11.39
C ASN A 399 7.89 3.76 10.77
N LEU A 400 9.10 3.30 11.13
CA LEU A 400 10.32 3.75 10.47
C LEU A 400 10.63 2.87 9.28
N LEU A 401 11.16 3.44 8.20
CA LEU A 401 11.48 2.68 6.98
C LEU A 401 12.42 1.50 7.26
N SER A 402 13.42 1.70 8.12
CA SER A 402 14.44 0.71 8.48
C SER A 402 13.91 -0.43 9.36
N THR A 403 13.00 -0.15 10.29
CA THR A 403 12.50 -1.12 11.28
C THR A 403 11.08 -1.60 11.02
N ARG A 404 10.47 -1.21 9.88
CA ARG A 404 9.05 -1.44 9.55
C ARG A 404 8.54 -2.89 9.57
N LYS A 405 9.45 -3.87 9.50
CA LYS A 405 9.15 -5.31 9.59
C LYS A 405 9.17 -5.83 11.03
N TRP A 406 9.83 -5.10 11.93
CA TRP A 406 10.13 -5.51 13.30
C TRP A 406 9.29 -4.79 14.33
N GLU A 407 8.96 -3.51 14.10
CA GLU A 407 8.13 -2.74 15.01
C GLU A 407 7.24 -1.71 14.31
N VAL A 408 6.18 -1.34 15.02
CA VAL A 408 5.33 -0.18 14.73
C VAL A 408 4.90 0.48 16.04
N VAL A 409 4.52 1.76 15.98
CA VAL A 409 3.94 2.48 17.11
C VAL A 409 2.48 2.79 16.84
N PHE A 410 1.62 2.50 17.80
CA PHE A 410 0.21 2.84 17.80
C PHE A 410 0.05 4.15 18.57
N VAL A 411 -0.43 5.18 17.87
CA VAL A 411 -0.71 6.49 18.45
C VAL A 411 -2.22 6.71 18.36
N SER A 412 -2.87 6.89 19.50
CA SER A 412 -4.34 7.07 19.59
C SER A 412 -4.68 8.28 20.46
N PRO A 413 -5.81 8.97 20.22
CA PRO A 413 -6.24 10.08 21.06
C PRO A 413 -6.45 9.66 22.52
N GLY A 414 -5.89 10.42 23.46
CA GLY A 414 -6.09 10.20 24.90
C GLY A 414 -5.50 8.90 25.46
N ARG A 415 -4.57 8.25 24.75
CA ARG A 415 -3.86 7.05 25.21
C ARG A 415 -2.35 7.23 25.07
N ASP A 416 -1.59 6.53 25.91
CA ASP A 416 -0.15 6.46 25.76
C ASP A 416 0.23 5.74 24.47
N ASP A 417 1.38 6.10 23.91
CA ASP A 417 1.88 5.48 22.68
C ASP A 417 2.25 4.02 22.96
N GLN A 418 1.76 3.10 22.14
CA GLN A 418 2.00 1.68 22.32
C GLN A 418 2.89 1.14 21.21
N TRP A 419 4.08 0.65 21.56
CA TRP A 419 4.97 -0.01 20.62
C TRP A 419 4.59 -1.49 20.48
N VAL A 420 4.40 -1.94 19.24
CA VAL A 420 4.13 -3.33 18.88
C VAL A 420 5.36 -3.87 18.18
N ARG A 421 5.93 -4.97 18.71
CA ARG A 421 7.20 -5.53 18.26
C ARG A 421 7.13 -7.01 18.02
N VAL A 422 7.84 -7.47 16.99
CA VAL A 422 8.10 -8.88 16.79
C VAL A 422 8.84 -9.44 18.02
N PRO A 423 8.35 -10.52 18.64
CA PRO A 423 9.02 -11.15 19.77
C PRO A 423 10.41 -11.65 19.38
N ARG A 424 11.35 -11.54 20.31
CA ARG A 424 12.72 -12.06 20.17
C ARG A 424 13.09 -12.85 21.41
N GLU A 425 13.83 -13.95 21.22
CA GLU A 425 14.39 -14.73 22.32
C GLU A 425 15.34 -13.84 23.15
N GLY A 426 15.09 -13.75 24.46
CA GLY A 426 15.82 -12.83 25.35
C GLY A 426 15.25 -11.40 25.43
N GLY A 427 14.17 -11.08 24.70
CA GLY A 427 13.53 -9.76 24.70
C GLY A 427 14.31 -8.71 23.92
N TRP A 428 13.90 -7.44 24.05
CA TRP A 428 14.59 -6.31 23.42
C TRP A 428 15.49 -5.54 24.39
N GLY A 429 15.58 -5.96 25.66
CA GLY A 429 16.47 -5.38 26.66
C GLY A 429 16.24 -3.88 26.85
N GLU A 430 17.31 -3.09 26.88
CA GLU A 430 17.22 -1.62 27.00
C GLU A 430 16.48 -0.97 25.82
N ALA A 431 16.40 -1.63 24.66
CA ALA A 431 15.67 -1.11 23.52
C ALA A 431 14.15 -1.12 23.74
N GLU A 432 13.62 -1.77 24.78
CA GLU A 432 12.18 -1.75 25.13
C GLU A 432 11.62 -0.34 25.39
N LEU A 433 12.47 0.62 25.77
CA LEU A 433 12.06 1.96 26.17
C LEU A 433 12.22 3.02 25.07
N ARG A 434 12.70 2.65 23.88
CA ARG A 434 12.97 3.58 22.77
C ARG A 434 12.72 2.91 21.41
N PRO A 435 12.54 3.66 20.31
CA PRO A 435 12.51 3.07 18.97
C PRO A 435 13.74 2.19 18.71
N LEU A 436 13.55 1.10 17.97
CA LEU A 436 14.64 0.23 17.54
C LEU A 436 15.56 0.97 16.57
N GLN A 437 16.84 0.66 16.64
CA GLN A 437 17.83 1.14 15.67
C GLN A 437 18.09 0.05 14.63
N ALA A 438 18.39 0.46 13.40
CA ALA A 438 18.54 -0.48 12.28
C ALA A 438 19.71 -1.46 12.50
N GLU A 439 20.75 -0.98 13.19
CA GLU A 439 21.99 -1.68 13.49
C GLU A 439 21.81 -2.78 14.55
N GLU A 440 20.72 -2.75 15.31
CA GLU A 440 20.40 -3.70 16.38
C GLU A 440 19.56 -4.90 15.90
N LEU A 441 19.09 -4.81 14.66
CA LEU A 441 18.24 -5.81 14.04
C LEU A 441 19.06 -7.02 13.57
N PRO A 442 18.50 -8.23 13.66
CA PRO A 442 19.06 -9.39 12.97
C PRO A 442 19.20 -9.14 11.46
N HIS A 443 20.19 -9.77 10.83
CA HIS A 443 20.40 -9.69 9.38
C HIS A 443 19.28 -10.35 8.57
N GLU A 444 18.64 -11.36 9.14
CA GLU A 444 17.52 -12.08 8.52
C GLU A 444 16.20 -11.35 8.76
N ASP A 445 15.22 -11.60 7.90
CA ASP A 445 13.86 -11.13 8.12
C ASP A 445 13.23 -11.82 9.35
N PRO A 446 12.29 -11.16 10.05
CA PRO A 446 11.65 -11.75 11.22
C PRO A 446 10.89 -13.02 10.84
N GLY A 447 11.00 -14.06 11.68
CA GLY A 447 10.27 -15.32 11.50
C GLY A 447 8.75 -15.21 11.70
N VAL A 448 8.28 -14.07 12.24
CA VAL A 448 6.87 -13.74 12.38
C VAL A 448 6.61 -12.41 11.67
N GLU A 449 5.57 -12.36 10.86
CA GLU A 449 5.12 -11.13 10.22
C GLU A 449 4.50 -10.19 11.27
N ILE A 450 4.95 -8.93 11.31
CA ILE A 450 4.46 -7.92 12.26
C ILE A 450 2.95 -7.72 12.15
N GLU A 451 2.35 -7.92 10.97
CA GLU A 451 0.91 -7.83 10.75
C GLU A 451 0.11 -8.86 11.59
N GLY A 452 0.70 -10.01 11.92
CA GLY A 452 0.13 -10.98 12.85
C GLY A 452 -0.04 -10.45 14.27
N LEU A 453 0.62 -9.34 14.62
CA LEU A 453 0.46 -8.62 15.88
C LEU A 453 -0.38 -7.35 15.71
N ILE A 454 -0.24 -6.65 14.57
CA ILE A 454 -1.00 -5.43 14.27
C ILE A 454 -2.49 -5.74 14.17
N ILE A 455 -2.89 -6.76 13.41
CA ILE A 455 -4.31 -7.00 13.12
C ILE A 455 -5.11 -7.39 14.38
N PRO A 456 -4.64 -8.28 15.27
CA PRO A 456 -5.31 -8.52 16.54
C PRO A 456 -5.49 -7.25 17.38
N ALA A 457 -4.45 -6.40 17.48
CA ALA A 457 -4.53 -5.15 18.22
C ALA A 457 -5.52 -4.14 17.60
N VAL A 458 -5.52 -4.00 16.26
CA VAL A 458 -6.49 -3.16 15.56
C VAL A 458 -7.91 -3.69 15.72
N LYS A 459 -8.11 -5.01 15.68
CA LYS A 459 -9.43 -5.64 15.92
C LYS A 459 -9.94 -5.33 17.32
N GLU A 460 -9.08 -5.37 18.34
CA GLU A 460 -9.48 -5.03 19.71
C GLU A 460 -9.91 -3.56 19.81
N LEU A 461 -9.14 -2.64 19.23
CA LEU A 461 -9.51 -1.22 19.17
C LEU A 461 -10.83 -0.98 18.43
N HIS A 462 -11.05 -1.70 17.32
CA HIS A 462 -12.30 -1.62 16.57
C HIS A 462 -13.49 -2.18 17.39
N GLU A 463 -13.28 -3.22 18.20
CA GLU A 463 -14.30 -3.71 19.12
C GLU A 463 -14.65 -2.71 20.21
N GLN A 464 -13.65 -1.98 20.71
CA GLN A 464 -13.87 -0.89 21.67
C GLN A 464 -14.64 0.25 21.01
N HIS A 465 -14.30 0.62 19.77
CA HIS A 465 -15.03 1.63 18.97
C HIS A 465 -16.50 1.27 18.80
N ILE A 466 -16.78 0.04 18.35
CA ILE A 466 -18.16 -0.47 18.18
C ILE A 466 -18.93 -0.45 19.50
N LYS A 467 -18.28 -0.77 20.63
CA LYS A 467 -18.93 -0.75 21.96
C LYS A 467 -19.17 0.68 22.46
N GLY A 468 -18.27 1.61 22.16
CA GLY A 468 -18.39 3.02 22.54
C GLY A 468 -19.62 3.66 21.93
N LEU A 469 -19.81 3.50 20.61
CA LEU A 469 -20.95 4.07 19.87
C LEU A 469 -22.30 3.39 20.14
N LYS A 470 -22.34 2.26 20.86
CA LYS A 470 -23.59 1.63 21.31
C LYS A 470 -24.08 2.16 22.67
N ARG A 471 -23.26 2.94 23.37
CA ARG A 471 -23.55 3.47 24.71
C ARG A 471 -24.10 4.90 24.69
N ASP A 472 -23.89 5.60 23.59
CA ASP A 472 -24.54 6.87 23.25
C ASP A 472 -25.82 6.60 22.44
#